data_AF-A0A8J7H051-F1
#
_entry.id   AF-A0A8J7H051-F1
#
_cell.length_a   1.000
_cell.length_b   1.000
_cell.length_c   1.000
_cell.angle_alpha   90.00
_cell.angle_beta   90.00
_cell.angle_gamma   90.00
#
_symmetry.space_group_name_H-M   'P 1'
#
loop_
_entity.id
_entity.type
_entity.pdbx_description
1 polymer ?
#
loop_
_entity_poly.entity_id
_entity_poly.type
_entity_poly.pdbx_seq_one_letter_code
_entity_poly.pdbx_strand_id
1 'polypeptide(L)' 'MTKEQLSEIIMEKSKSLSEKVVADKYFENKLKEHANDNGKISNTDLALFAFSESIVFSRQLLYSVLCEVLATDN' A
#
# COMPACT_ATOMS: atom_id res chain seq x y z
N MET A 1 -13.12 -11.96 18.38
CA MET A 1 -13.36 -11.83 16.92
C MET A 1 -13.58 -13.17 16.19
N THR A 2 -14.40 -13.21 15.13
CA THR A 2 -14.56 -14.36 14.20
C THR A 2 -13.72 -14.22 12.92
N LYS A 3 -13.63 -15.29 12.11
CA LYS A 3 -12.90 -15.26 10.82
C LYS A 3 -13.51 -14.27 9.82
N GLU A 4 -14.83 -14.18 9.81
CA GLU A 4 -15.60 -13.26 8.96
C GLU A 4 -15.28 -11.80 9.33
N GLN A 5 -15.31 -11.48 10.63
CA GLN A 5 -14.96 -10.13 11.13
C GLN A 5 -13.52 -9.73 10.78
N LEU A 6 -12.57 -10.65 10.93
CA LEU A 6 -11.18 -10.40 10.52
C LEU A 6 -11.06 -10.12 9.01
N SER A 7 -11.82 -10.88 8.20
CA SER A 7 -11.82 -10.71 6.74
C SER A 7 -12.39 -9.35 6.32
N GLU A 8 -13.46 -8.91 7.00
CA GLU A 8 -14.05 -7.57 6.80
C GLU A 8 -13.05 -6.46 7.13
N ILE A 9 -12.35 -6.55 8.27
CA ILE A 9 -11.31 -5.59 8.67
C ILE A 9 -10.20 -5.53 7.61
N ILE A 10 -9.69 -6.68 7.16
CA ILE A 10 -8.64 -6.73 6.14
C ILE A 10 -9.10 -6.06 4.84
N MET A 11 -10.31 -6.36 4.39
CA MET A 11 -10.88 -5.78 3.17
C MET A 11 -11.06 -4.26 3.29
N GLU A 12 -11.61 -3.78 4.41
CA GLU A 12 -11.81 -2.36 4.66
C GLU A 12 -10.48 -1.60 4.67
N LYS A 13 -9.49 -2.08 5.45
CA LYS A 13 -8.19 -1.42 5.53
C LYS A 13 -7.45 -1.44 4.20
N SER A 14 -7.50 -2.56 3.47
CA SER A 14 -6.91 -2.66 2.12
C SER A 14 -7.52 -1.62 1.17
N LYS A 15 -8.85 -1.50 1.16
CA LYS A 15 -9.56 -0.50 0.34
C LYS A 15 -9.16 0.92 0.71
N SER A 16 -9.22 1.28 2.00
CA SER A 16 -8.86 2.62 2.48
C SER A 16 -7.41 3.02 2.13
N LEU A 17 -6.46 2.10 2.30
CA LEU A 17 -5.06 2.34 1.93
C LEU A 17 -4.91 2.55 0.42
N SER A 18 -5.56 1.73 -0.40
CA SER A 18 -5.50 1.88 -1.86
C SER A 18 -6.07 3.21 -2.34
N GLU A 19 -7.17 3.69 -1.75
CA GLU A 19 -7.80 4.97 -2.09
C GLU A 19 -6.88 6.16 -1.75
N LYS A 20 -6.22 6.12 -0.59
CA LYS A 20 -5.22 7.15 -0.21
C LYS A 20 -4.07 7.21 -1.20
N VAL A 21 -3.53 6.05 -1.55
CA VAL A 21 -2.41 5.94 -2.50
C VAL A 21 -2.76 6.50 -3.88
N VAL A 22 -3.99 6.26 -4.36
CA VAL A 22 -4.48 6.79 -5.64
C VAL A 22 -4.74 8.30 -5.55
N ALA A 23 -5.37 8.78 -4.47
CA ALA A 23 -5.73 10.19 -4.30
C ALA A 23 -4.51 11.11 -4.19
N ASP A 24 -3.45 10.66 -3.51
CA ASP A 24 -2.28 11.51 -3.21
C ASP A 24 -1.28 11.62 -4.37
N LYS A 25 -1.58 11.04 -5.54
CA LYS A 25 -0.63 10.93 -6.68
C LYS A 25 0.74 10.40 -6.25
N TYR A 26 0.78 9.63 -5.17
CA TYR A 26 2.02 9.22 -4.50
C TYR A 26 2.94 8.46 -5.47
N PHE A 27 2.39 7.45 -6.14
CA PHE A 27 3.15 6.67 -7.13
C PHE A 27 3.59 7.50 -8.34
N GLU A 28 2.77 8.45 -8.80
CA GLU A 28 3.14 9.34 -9.90
C GLU A 28 4.38 10.17 -9.55
N ASN A 29 4.40 10.75 -8.35
CA ASN A 29 5.53 11.55 -7.87
C ASN A 29 6.79 10.71 -7.68
N LYS A 30 6.65 9.52 -7.08
CA LYS A 30 7.78 8.61 -6.87
C LYS A 30 8.36 8.08 -8.18
N LEU A 31 7.51 7.68 -9.12
CA LEU A 31 7.96 7.19 -10.44
C LEU A 31 8.68 8.28 -11.24
N LYS A 32 8.30 9.56 -11.10
CA LYS A 32 9.02 10.68 -11.72
C LYS A 32 10.46 10.80 -11.22
N GLU A 33 10.74 10.46 -9.96
CA GLU A 33 12.11 10.45 -9.41
C GLU A 33 13.02 9.40 -10.11
N HIS A 34 12.42 8.37 -10.73
CA HIS A 34 13.13 7.32 -11.45
C HIS A 34 13.15 7.52 -12.98
N ALA A 35 12.51 8.57 -13.49
CA ALA A 35 12.50 8.87 -14.92
C ALA A 35 13.81 9.56 -15.33
N ASN A 36 14.36 9.18 -16.49
CA ASN A 36 15.49 9.88 -17.07
C ASN A 36 15.07 11.22 -17.71
N ASP A 37 16.03 11.95 -18.29
CA ASP A 37 15.82 13.26 -18.93
C ASP A 37 14.76 13.24 -20.06
N ASN A 38 14.45 12.06 -20.63
CA ASN A 38 13.43 11.86 -21.66
C ASN A 38 12.09 11.37 -21.09
N GLY A 39 11.94 11.31 -19.77
CA GLY A 39 10.74 10.80 -19.10
C GLY A 39 10.57 9.27 -19.14
N LYS A 40 11.60 8.52 -19.57
CA LYS A 40 11.54 7.05 -19.60
C LYS A 40 12.07 6.46 -18.30
N ILE A 41 11.40 5.42 -17.82
CA ILE A 41 11.82 4.61 -16.67
C ILE A 41 12.24 3.24 -17.21
N SER A 42 13.35 2.69 -16.71
CA SER A 42 13.79 1.35 -17.12
C SER A 42 12.89 0.26 -16.51
N ASN A 43 12.79 -0.90 -17.16
CA ASN A 43 12.03 -2.03 -16.61
C ASN A 43 12.60 -2.50 -15.26
N THR A 44 13.92 -2.42 -15.08
CA THR A 44 14.57 -2.76 -13.82
C THR A 44 14.15 -1.82 -12.70
N ASP A 45 14.14 -0.51 -12.94
CA ASP A 45 13.73 0.48 -11.95
C ASP A 45 12.24 0.36 -11.60
N LEU A 46 11.39 0.10 -12.61
CA LEU A 46 9.97 -0.18 -12.38
C LEU A 46 9.75 -1.42 -11.51
N ALA A 47 10.50 -2.50 -11.75
CA ALA A 47 10.40 -3.73 -10.98
C ALA A 47 10.87 -3.52 -9.53
N LEU A 48 11.98 -2.81 -9.32
CA LEU A 48 12.50 -2.48 -7.99
C LEU A 48 11.54 -1.57 -7.22
N PHE A 49 10.97 -0.57 -7.90
CA PHE A 49 9.95 0.30 -7.34
C PHE A 49 8.72 -0.50 -6.90
N ALA A 50 8.13 -1.30 -7.80
CA ALA A 50 6.97 -2.13 -7.50
C ALA A 50 7.21 -3.10 -6.34
N PHE A 51 8.39 -3.73 -6.30
CA PHE A 51 8.78 -4.61 -5.21
C PHE A 51 8.87 -3.86 -3.87
N SER A 52 9.58 -2.72 -3.84
CA SER A 52 9.76 -1.92 -2.63
C SER A 52 8.42 -1.42 -2.09
N GLU A 53 7.58 -0.90 -2.96
CA GLU A 53 6.25 -0.40 -2.59
C GLU A 53 5.33 -1.53 -2.12
N SER A 54 5.44 -2.74 -2.68
CA SER A 54 4.68 -3.91 -2.20
C SER A 54 5.01 -4.23 -0.74
N ILE A 55 6.28 -4.16 -0.34
CA ILE A 55 6.71 -4.41 1.04
C ILE A 55 6.17 -3.32 1.97
N VAL A 56 6.28 -2.05 1.56
CA VAL A 56 5.79 -0.90 2.34
C VAL A 56 4.27 -1.02 2.56
N PHE A 57 3.52 -1.30 1.49
CA PHE A 57 2.08 -1.47 1.52
C PHE A 57 1.68 -2.65 2.42
N SER A 58 2.30 -3.82 2.28
CA SER A 58 2.00 -4.99 3.12
C SER A 58 2.24 -4.71 4.60
N ARG A 59 3.32 -4.00 4.94
CA ARG A 59 3.60 -3.63 6.33
C ARG A 59 2.56 -2.66 6.89
N GLN A 60 2.19 -1.63 6.12
CA GLN A 60 1.17 -0.66 6.55
C GLN A 60 -0.21 -1.32 6.72
N LEU A 61 -0.59 -2.19 5.79
CA LEU A 61 -1.83 -2.96 5.88
C LEU A 61 -1.84 -3.83 7.14
N LEU A 62 -0.80 -4.64 7.35
CA LEU A 62 -0.70 -5.50 8.53
C LEU A 62 -0.79 -4.70 9.83
N TYR A 63 -0.06 -3.59 9.92
CA TYR A 63 -0.12 -2.71 11.08
C TYR A 63 -1.54 -2.16 11.32
N SER A 64 -2.19 -1.65 10.27
CA SER A 64 -3.55 -1.10 10.39
C SER A 64 -4.60 -2.14 10.80
N VAL A 65 -4.47 -3.36 10.31
CA VAL A 65 -5.34 -4.49 10.68
C VAL A 65 -5.12 -4.85 12.15
N LEU A 66 -3.86 -4.96 12.59
CA LEU A 66 -3.54 -5.28 13.99
C LEU A 66 -4.09 -4.22 14.96
N CYS A 67 -3.97 -2.94 14.64
CA CYS A 67 -4.54 -1.88 15.45
C CYS A 67 -6.06 -2.01 15.62
N GLU A 68 -6.78 -2.28 14.52
CA GLU A 68 -8.23 -2.45 14.55
C GLU A 68 -8.63 -3.69 15.37
N VAL A 69 -7.94 -4.81 15.14
CA VAL A 69 -8.18 -6.05 15.88
C VAL A 69 -8.01 -5.86 17.38
N LEU A 70 -6.91 -5.23 17.80
CA LEU A 70 -6.63 -4.96 19.22
C LEU A 70 -7.59 -3.95 19.84
N ALA A 71 -8.14 -3.02 19.05
CA ALA A 71 -9.15 -2.06 19.53
C ALA A 71 -10.53 -2.71 19.69
N THR A 72 -10.86 -3.73 18.89
CA THR A 72 -12.17 -4.41 18.90
C THR A 72 -12.28 -5.47 20.02
N ASP A 73 -11.16 -5.99 20.51
CA ASP A 73 -11.11 -6.97 21.60
C ASP A 73 -11.00 -6.32 23.01
N ASN A 74 -11.02 -4.99 23.11
CA ASN A 74 -11.14 -4.21 24.37
C ASN A 74 -12.54 -3.61 24.53
#